data_AF-A0A914E3Y9-F1
#
_entry.id   AF-A0A914E3Y9-F1
#
_cell.length_a   1.000
_cell.length_b   1.000
_cell.length_c   1.000
_cell.angle_alpha   90.00
_cell.angle_beta   90.00
_cell.angle_gamma   90.00
#
_symmetry.space_group_name_H-M   'P 1'
#
loop_
_entity.id
_entity.type
_entity.pdbx_description
1 polymer ?
#
loop_
_entity_poly.entity_id
_entity_poly.type
_entity_poly.pdbx_seq_one_letter_code
_entity_poly.pdbx_strand_id
1 'polypeptide(L)'
;MRGTLLGALLSTLLVTRIFSDTCTWNNCNEWDNDPTVINVHVVPHTHDDMGWKKTADDYYTGAHPPGTAEVIYPGVQYVINTVLNELSKDPTRRFSYCETGYLTRWLEEPTQLRNPKQVQKLKNFVTNGNRFG
;
A
#
# COMPACT_ATOMS: atom_id res chain seq x y z
N MET A 1 62.49 -11.49 18.00
CA MET A 1 61.50 -12.57 18.16
C MET A 1 60.14 -11.95 18.43
N ARG A 2 59.16 -12.26 17.57
CA ARG A 2 57.69 -12.14 17.75
C ARG A 2 57.13 -10.78 18.19
N GLY A 3 56.86 -9.93 17.19
CA GLY A 3 55.77 -8.96 17.26
C GLY A 3 54.42 -9.69 17.19
N THR A 4 53.45 -9.24 17.98
CA THR A 4 52.09 -9.76 17.96
C THR A 4 51.17 -8.59 17.65
N LEU A 5 50.55 -8.64 16.47
CA LEU A 5 49.58 -7.66 16.00
C LEU A 5 48.35 -7.69 16.92
N LEU A 6 48.10 -6.60 17.63
CA LEU A 6 46.78 -6.29 18.18
C LEU A 6 45.98 -5.60 17.07
N GLY A 7 45.58 -6.40 16.08
CA GLY A 7 44.80 -5.97 14.92
C GLY A 7 43.31 -5.94 15.26
N ALA A 8 42.70 -4.79 15.02
CA ALA A 8 41.29 -4.48 15.23
C ALA A 8 40.33 -5.57 14.70
N LEU A 9 39.62 -6.24 15.59
CA LEU A 9 38.41 -7.02 15.33
C LEU A 9 37.18 -6.24 15.81
N LEU A 10 37.05 -5.00 15.34
CA LEU A 10 35.85 -4.19 15.51
C LEU A 10 35.43 -3.61 14.16
N SER A 11 35.39 -4.48 13.14
CA SER A 11 34.87 -4.16 11.82
C SER A 11 33.72 -5.11 11.55
N THR A 12 32.62 -4.56 11.06
CA THR A 12 31.39 -5.22 10.61
C THR A 12 30.52 -5.87 11.69
N LEU A 13 29.99 -5.06 12.61
CA LEU A 13 28.54 -5.11 12.83
C LEU A 13 27.88 -4.44 11.61
N LEU A 14 28.05 -5.06 10.44
CA LEU A 14 27.19 -4.78 9.31
C LEU A 14 25.83 -5.22 9.83
N VAL A 15 24.96 -4.27 10.11
CA VAL A 15 23.55 -4.54 10.31
C VAL A 15 23.10 -5.18 9.01
N THR A 16 23.23 -6.51 8.91
CA THR A 16 22.43 -7.31 8.03
C THR A 16 21.02 -7.12 8.54
N ARG A 17 20.38 -6.02 8.12
CA ARG A 17 18.94 -6.03 7.93
C ARG A 17 18.74 -7.11 6.89
N ILE A 18 18.58 -8.33 7.37
CA ILE A 18 17.88 -9.35 6.62
C ILE A 18 16.51 -8.71 6.44
N PHE A 19 16.31 -8.04 5.30
CA PHE A 19 14.98 -7.92 4.76
C PHE A 19 14.58 -9.37 4.58
N SER A 20 13.82 -9.88 5.55
CA SER A 20 13.15 -11.14 5.42
C SER A 20 12.20 -10.93 4.26
N ASP A 21 12.67 -11.25 3.05
CA ASP A 21 11.87 -11.39 1.85
C ASP A 21 10.95 -12.59 2.05
N THR A 22 10.08 -12.52 3.04
CA THR A 22 8.89 -13.34 3.05
C THR A 22 8.00 -12.71 2.02
N CYS A 23 8.07 -13.17 0.77
CA CYS A 23 6.86 -13.15 -0.04
C CYS A 23 5.88 -14.08 0.71
N THR A 24 4.90 -13.44 1.34
CA THR A 24 4.26 -13.89 2.58
C THR A 24 3.08 -14.83 2.31
N TRP A 25 3.33 -16.06 1.85
CA TRP A 25 2.27 -17.10 1.88
C TRP A 25 1.63 -17.21 3.27
N ASN A 26 2.45 -17.04 4.31
CA ASN A 26 2.02 -17.04 5.71
C ASN A 26 1.19 -15.81 6.13
N ASN A 27 1.14 -14.74 5.32
CA ASN A 27 0.25 -13.62 5.59
C ASN A 27 -1.07 -13.74 4.85
N CYS A 28 -1.31 -14.74 3.99
CA CYS A 28 -2.59 -14.90 3.31
C CYS A 28 -3.70 -15.29 4.30
N ASN A 29 -4.96 -15.05 3.92
CA ASN A 29 -6.08 -15.58 4.70
C ASN A 29 -6.07 -17.12 4.60
N GLU A 30 -6.41 -17.79 5.70
CA GLU A 30 -6.54 -19.25 5.72
C GLU A 30 -7.67 -19.71 4.78
N TRP A 31 -7.54 -20.92 4.26
CA TRP A 31 -8.50 -21.57 3.38
C TRP A 31 -8.63 -23.05 3.77
N ASP A 32 -9.77 -23.66 3.47
CA ASP A 32 -10.06 -25.05 3.82
C ASP A 32 -9.48 -26.01 2.77
N ASN A 33 -8.73 -27.02 3.22
CA ASN A 33 -8.12 -28.03 2.34
C ASN A 33 -9.07 -29.20 2.03
N ASP A 34 -10.25 -29.25 2.66
CA ASP A 34 -11.27 -30.24 2.35
C ASP A 34 -11.80 -30.03 0.92
N PRO A 35 -11.70 -31.04 0.03
CA PRO A 35 -12.16 -30.92 -1.35
C PRO A 35 -13.69 -30.77 -1.48
N THR A 36 -14.45 -30.97 -0.39
CA THR A 36 -15.90 -30.77 -0.35
C THR A 36 -16.31 -29.34 -0.02
N VAL A 37 -15.37 -28.51 0.43
CA VAL A 37 -15.59 -27.10 0.77
C VAL A 37 -15.22 -26.20 -0.41
N ILE A 38 -16.08 -25.24 -0.73
CA ILE A 38 -15.77 -24.21 -1.74
C ILE A 38 -15.11 -23.03 -1.06
N ASN A 39 -13.87 -22.74 -1.45
CA ASN A 39 -13.13 -21.56 -1.01
C ASN A 39 -13.42 -20.38 -1.95
N VAL A 40 -13.94 -19.28 -1.39
CA VAL A 40 -14.24 -18.06 -2.15
C VAL A 40 -13.26 -16.96 -1.76
N HIS A 41 -12.45 -16.52 -2.72
CA HIS A 41 -11.52 -15.42 -2.54
C HIS A 41 -12.16 -14.10 -2.97
N VAL A 42 -12.50 -13.26 -2.00
CA VAL A 42 -12.98 -11.89 -2.27
C VAL A 42 -11.77 -10.98 -2.40
N VAL A 43 -11.64 -10.29 -3.54
CA VAL A 43 -10.54 -9.36 -3.83
C VAL A 43 -11.09 -7.93 -3.95
N PRO A 44 -11.16 -7.16 -2.86
CA PRO A 44 -11.58 -5.76 -2.91
C PRO A 44 -10.58 -4.93 -3.72
N HIS A 45 -11.08 -4.14 -4.65
CA HIS A 45 -10.30 -3.25 -5.49
C HIS A 45 -11.13 -2.00 -5.86
N THR A 46 -10.46 -1.01 -6.43
CA THR A 46 -11.08 0.13 -7.12
C THR A 46 -10.52 0.20 -8.53
N HIS A 47 -11.30 0.73 -9.46
CA HIS A 47 -10.85 1.04 -10.80
C HIS A 47 -10.88 2.56 -10.96
N ASP A 48 -9.70 3.16 -10.96
CA ASP A 48 -9.53 4.61 -10.91
C ASP A 48 -8.98 5.12 -12.25
N ASP A 49 -9.84 5.26 -13.26
CA ASP A 49 -9.45 5.73 -14.60
C ASP A 49 -8.66 7.05 -14.53
N MET A 50 -7.42 7.04 -15.03
CA MET A 50 -6.57 8.24 -15.15
C MET A 50 -6.99 9.13 -16.34
N GLY A 51 -8.26 9.52 -16.35
CA GLY A 51 -8.88 10.26 -17.44
C GLY A 51 -9.76 9.36 -18.31
N TRP A 52 -11.05 9.69 -18.36
CA TRP A 52 -12.05 9.03 -19.19
C TRP A 52 -13.20 9.99 -19.49
N LYS A 53 -14.18 10.11 -18.58
CA LYS A 53 -15.26 11.11 -18.66
C LYS A 53 -14.89 12.44 -18.01
N LYS A 54 -13.94 12.42 -17.09
CA LYS A 54 -13.35 13.59 -16.44
C LYS A 54 -11.84 13.59 -16.63
N THR A 55 -11.19 14.72 -16.35
CA THR A 55 -9.73 14.79 -16.32
C THR A 55 -9.18 14.00 -15.13
N ALA A 56 -7.88 13.67 -15.16
CA ALA A 56 -7.26 12.97 -14.05
C ALA A 56 -7.40 13.74 -12.72
N ASP A 57 -7.27 15.07 -12.76
CA ASP A 57 -7.37 15.96 -11.61
C ASP A 57 -8.79 16.02 -11.03
N ASP A 58 -9.81 16.00 -11.89
CA ASP A 58 -11.20 15.99 -11.47
C ASP A 58 -11.55 14.69 -10.75
N TYR A 59 -11.12 13.55 -11.28
CA TYR A 59 -11.26 12.26 -10.61
C TYR A 59 -10.48 12.22 -9.30
N TYR A 60 -9.28 12.79 -9.26
CA TYR A 60 -8.47 12.81 -8.05
C TYR A 60 -9.15 13.57 -6.91
N THR A 61 -9.62 14.78 -7.22
CA THR A 61 -10.21 15.70 -6.24
C THR A 61 -11.68 15.39 -5.94
N GLY A 62 -12.36 14.69 -6.84
CA GLY A 62 -13.82 14.54 -6.84
C GLY A 62 -14.53 15.79 -7.38
N ALA A 63 -13.87 16.60 -8.20
CA ALA A 63 -14.45 17.79 -8.80
C ALA A 63 -15.51 17.42 -9.86
N HIS A 64 -16.45 18.35 -10.05
CA HIS A 64 -17.52 18.26 -11.05
C HIS A 64 -17.53 19.54 -11.88
N PRO A 65 -16.72 19.62 -12.95
CA PRO A 65 -16.71 20.76 -13.83
C PRO A 65 -18.07 20.96 -14.52
N PRO A 66 -18.50 22.21 -14.80
CA PRO A 66 -19.65 22.47 -15.64
C PRO A 66 -19.52 21.77 -17.00
N GLY A 67 -20.57 21.11 -17.47
CA GLY A 67 -20.58 20.41 -18.75
C GLY A 67 -20.12 18.94 -18.71
N THR A 68 -19.75 18.40 -17.54
CA THR A 68 -19.61 16.94 -17.39
C THR A 68 -20.98 16.30 -17.19
N ALA A 69 -21.33 15.32 -18.02
CA ALA A 69 -22.65 14.70 -18.04
C ALA A 69 -22.97 13.87 -16.77
N GLU A 70 -21.95 13.44 -16.03
CA GLU A 70 -22.11 12.53 -14.89
C GLU A 70 -21.47 13.04 -13.61
N VAL A 71 -22.23 12.89 -12.53
CA VAL A 71 -21.77 13.12 -11.17
C VAL A 71 -21.04 11.87 -10.69
N ILE A 72 -19.74 11.81 -10.93
CA ILE A 72 -18.86 10.73 -10.43
C ILE A 72 -18.23 11.13 -9.09
N TYR A 73 -18.69 10.50 -8.01
CA TYR A 73 -18.11 10.52 -6.65
C TYR A 73 -17.60 9.10 -6.31
N PRO A 74 -16.69 8.93 -5.32
CA PRO A 74 -15.85 9.92 -4.63
C PRO A 74 -14.53 10.20 -5.37
N GLY A 75 -13.80 11.25 -4.97
CA GLY A 75 -12.45 11.49 -5.46
C GLY A 75 -11.43 10.44 -5.00
N VAL A 76 -10.46 10.11 -5.85
CA VAL A 76 -9.45 9.05 -5.59
C VAL A 76 -8.68 9.27 -4.28
N GLN A 77 -8.37 10.53 -3.94
CA GLN A 77 -7.70 10.86 -2.67
C GLN A 77 -8.48 10.34 -1.44
N TYR A 78 -9.81 10.32 -1.51
CA TYR A 78 -10.67 9.86 -0.42
C TYR A 78 -10.77 8.34 -0.39
N VAL A 79 -10.72 7.68 -1.55
CA VAL A 79 -10.65 6.21 -1.65
C VAL A 79 -9.40 5.72 -0.94
N ILE A 80 -8.21 6.24 -1.28
CA ILE A 80 -6.94 5.85 -0.66
C ILE A 80 -7.00 6.08 0.87
N ASN A 81 -7.39 7.27 1.32
CA ASN A 81 -7.49 7.59 2.74
C ASN A 81 -8.45 6.66 3.50
N THR A 82 -9.59 6.32 2.89
CA THR A 82 -10.61 5.46 3.49
C THR A 82 -10.09 4.02 3.58
N VAL A 83 -9.52 3.48 2.49
CA VAL A 83 -8.92 2.14 2.47
C VAL A 83 -7.87 1.99 3.58
N LEU A 84 -6.94 2.94 3.70
CA LEU A 84 -5.91 2.89 4.75
C LEU A 84 -6.50 2.89 6.17
N ASN A 85 -7.58 3.63 6.39
CA ASN A 85 -8.29 3.63 7.66
C ASN A 85 -9.04 2.30 7.89
N GLU A 86 -9.69 1.74 6.88
CA GLU A 86 -10.40 0.46 6.98
C GLU A 86 -9.46 -0.72 7.18
N LEU A 87 -8.29 -0.75 6.54
CA LEU A 87 -7.24 -1.75 6.77
C LEU A 87 -6.67 -1.69 8.19
N SER A 88 -6.72 -0.52 8.83
CA SER A 88 -6.27 -0.33 10.22
C SER A 88 -7.25 -0.95 11.24
N LYS A 89 -8.51 -1.16 10.88
CA LYS A 89 -9.57 -1.62 11.81
C LYS A 89 -9.61 -3.13 12.00
N ASP A 90 -9.11 -3.88 11.02
CA ASP A 90 -9.22 -5.34 11.00
C ASP A 90 -8.01 -5.91 10.25
N PRO A 91 -7.18 -6.78 10.87
CA PRO A 91 -5.96 -7.32 10.26
C PRO A 91 -6.21 -8.30 9.10
N THR A 92 -7.43 -8.80 8.91
CA THR A 92 -7.77 -9.78 7.85
C THR A 92 -8.09 -9.12 6.51
N ARG A 93 -8.41 -7.82 6.51
CA ARG A 93 -8.79 -7.08 5.31
C ARG A 93 -7.61 -6.92 4.36
N ARG A 94 -7.89 -6.91 3.06
CA ARG A 94 -6.93 -6.62 2.00
C ARG A 94 -7.57 -5.72 0.97
N PHE A 95 -6.73 -5.03 0.22
CA PHE A 95 -7.15 -4.19 -0.87
C PHE A 95 -6.13 -4.23 -2.01
N SER A 96 -6.61 -4.32 -3.24
CA SER A 96 -5.76 -4.24 -4.42
C SER A 96 -5.87 -2.89 -5.12
N TYR A 97 -4.74 -2.32 -5.53
CA TYR A 97 -4.67 -0.99 -6.15
C TYR A 97 -3.75 -1.00 -7.37
N CYS A 98 -4.22 -0.48 -8.51
CA CYS A 98 -3.52 -0.58 -9.79
C CYS A 98 -2.88 0.74 -10.24
N GLU A 99 -3.61 1.85 -10.16
CA GLU A 99 -3.28 3.08 -10.89
C GLU A 99 -2.20 3.91 -10.17
N THR A 100 -0.93 3.52 -10.38
CA THR A 100 0.23 4.13 -9.71
C THR A 100 0.37 5.64 -9.92
N GLY A 101 -0.16 6.20 -11.01
CA GLY A 101 -0.11 7.65 -11.23
C GLY A 101 -0.93 8.43 -10.19
N TYR A 102 -2.08 7.91 -9.77
CA TYR A 102 -2.82 8.49 -8.65
C TYR A 102 -2.15 8.25 -7.30
N LEU A 103 -1.55 7.08 -7.10
CA LEU A 103 -0.80 6.78 -5.89
C LEU A 103 0.40 7.73 -5.72
N THR A 104 1.17 7.97 -6.80
CA THR A 104 2.28 8.93 -6.80
C THR A 104 1.80 10.34 -6.49
N ARG A 105 0.73 10.80 -7.16
CA ARG A 105 0.13 12.11 -6.86
C ARG A 105 -0.28 12.24 -5.39
N TRP A 106 -0.89 11.20 -4.83
CA TRP A 106 -1.26 11.16 -3.42
C TRP A 106 -0.06 11.22 -2.48
N LEU A 107 1.02 10.50 -2.77
CA LEU A 107 2.25 10.53 -1.99
C LEU A 107 2.92 11.92 -1.97
N GLU A 108 2.77 12.68 -3.06
CA GLU A 108 3.38 13.99 -3.25
C GLU A 108 2.53 15.17 -2.72
N GLU A 109 1.32 14.90 -2.21
CA GLU A 109 0.48 15.98 -1.69
C GLU A 109 1.11 16.68 -0.48
N PRO A 110 0.97 18.02 -0.35
CA PRO A 110 1.45 18.76 0.81
C PRO A 110 0.92 18.25 2.16
N THR A 111 -0.26 17.62 2.18
CA THR A 111 -0.86 16.97 3.36
C THR A 111 -0.02 15.78 3.80
N GLN A 112 0.34 14.88 2.88
CA GLN A 112 1.16 13.71 3.14
C GLN A 112 2.60 14.09 3.52
N LEU A 113 3.17 15.09 2.83
CA LEU A 113 4.52 15.57 3.09
C LEU A 113 4.66 16.22 4.49
N ARG A 114 3.65 16.98 4.93
CA ARG A 114 3.65 17.63 6.26
C ARG A 114 3.30 16.68 7.40
N ASN A 115 2.47 15.67 7.15
CA ASN A 115 2.02 14.70 8.15
C ASN A 115 2.02 13.28 7.57
N PRO A 116 3.15 12.56 7.62
CA PRO A 116 3.33 11.29 6.91
C PRO A 116 2.65 10.09 7.61
N LYS A 117 1.67 10.31 8.51
CA LYS A 117 0.98 9.22 9.22
C LYS A 117 0.31 8.23 8.27
N GLN A 118 -0.41 8.71 7.26
CA GLN A 118 -1.06 7.85 6.28
C GLN A 118 -0.02 7.16 5.39
N VAL A 119 1.02 7.87 4.96
CA VAL A 119 2.15 7.28 4.22
C VAL A 119 2.82 6.15 5.02
N GLN A 120 2.98 6.32 6.33
CA GLN A 120 3.53 5.27 7.19
C GLN A 120 2.59 4.07 7.31
N LYS A 121 1.27 4.28 7.36
CA LYS A 121 0.29 3.17 7.29
C LYS A 121 0.42 2.41 5.98
N LEU A 122 0.44 3.12 4.85
CA LEU A 122 0.63 2.52 3.53
C LEU A 122 1.90 1.68 3.48
N LYS A 123 3.06 2.25 3.89
CA LYS A 123 4.32 1.52 3.97
C LYS A 123 4.18 0.24 4.79
N ASN A 124 3.58 0.31 5.97
CA ASN A 124 3.38 -0.86 6.82
C ASN A 124 2.47 -1.92 6.16
N PHE A 125 1.40 -1.50 5.47
CA PHE A 125 0.49 -2.43 4.78
C PHE A 125 1.12 -3.09 3.55
N VAL A 126 2.01 -2.39 2.85
CA VAL A 126 2.79 -2.92 1.74
C VAL A 126 3.87 -3.87 2.24
N THR A 127 4.74 -3.43 3.17
CA THR A 127 5.95 -4.18 3.54
C THR A 127 5.72 -5.28 4.56
N ASN A 128 4.85 -5.05 5.55
CA ASN A 128 4.69 -5.97 6.68
C ASN A 128 3.38 -6.75 6.61
N GLY A 129 2.34 -6.13 6.02
CA GLY A 129 1.04 -6.75 5.87
C GLY A 129 0.92 -7.61 4.61
N ASN A 130 1.46 -7.13 3.48
CA ASN A 130 1.01 -7.56 2.14
C ASN A 130 -0.52 -7.46 2.01
N ARG A 131 -1.06 -6.29 2.38
CA ARG A 131 -2.50 -6.02 2.54
C ARG A 131 -3.00 -4.84 1.70
N PHE A 132 -2.07 -4.13 1.06
CA PHE A 132 -2.31 -3.11 0.05
C PHE A 132 -1.28 -3.36 -1.07
N GLY A 133 -1.73 -3.68 -2.29
CA GLY A 133 -0.83 -4.00 -3.39
C GLY A 133 -1.48 -4.21 -4.75
#